data_AF-A0A539DLR8-F1
#
_entry.id   AF-A0A539DLR8-F1
#
_cell.length_a   1.000
_cell.length_b   1.000
_cell.length_c   1.000
_cell.angle_alpha   90.00
_cell.angle_beta   90.00
_cell.angle_gamma   90.00
#
_symmetry.space_group_name_H-M   'P 1'
#
loop_
_entity.id
_entity.type
_entity.pdbx_description
1 polymer ?
#
loop_
_entity_poly.entity_id
_entity_poly.type
_entity_poly.pdbx_seq_one_letter_code
_entity_poly.pdbx_strand_id
1 'polypeptide(L)'
;DAVEAHRIGLVNRLVPRAELAAAVAALVDKLKSRGPMALRMAKMSLNAAARMPMDAGLQMEILAQSILFETSDKDEGLDAFLEKRPPRFEGR
;
A
#
# COMPACT_ATOMS: atom_id res chain seq x y z
N ASP A 1 5.20 5.40 27.31
CA ASP A 1 6.23 6.19 26.57
C ASP A 1 6.28 5.71 25.11
N ALA A 2 7.24 6.20 24.32
CA ALA A 2 7.36 5.81 22.91
C ALA A 2 7.72 4.33 22.70
N VAL A 3 8.43 3.73 23.66
CA VAL A 3 8.79 2.30 23.63
C VAL A 3 7.54 1.45 23.82
N GLU A 4 6.73 1.79 24.83
CA GLU A 4 5.48 1.08 25.09
C GLU A 4 4.48 1.25 23.94
N ALA A 5 4.35 2.46 23.38
CA ALA A 5 3.49 2.70 22.22
C ALA A 5 3.87 1.82 21.01
N HIS A 6 5.16 1.58 20.80
CA HIS A 6 5.61 0.68 19.74
C HIS A 6 5.31 -0.79 20.07
N ARG A 7 5.61 -1.22 21.31
CA ARG A 7 5.39 -2.59 21.78
C ARG A 7 3.93 -3.04 21.65
N ILE A 8 2.97 -2.15 21.92
CA ILE A 8 1.53 -2.46 21.84
C ILE A 8 0.92 -2.24 20.45
N GLY A 9 1.71 -1.79 19.47
CA GLY A 9 1.23 -1.55 18.10
C GLY A 9 0.49 -0.23 17.87
N LEU A 10 0.55 0.72 18.82
CA LEU A 10 -0.01 2.07 18.62
C LEU A 10 0.80 2.86 17.57
N VAL A 11 2.11 2.62 17.50
CA VAL A 11 2.98 3.15 16.43
C VAL A 11 3.71 2.03 15.71
N ASN A 12 3.82 2.15 14.39
CA ASN A 12 4.42 1.13 13.52
C ASN A 12 5.95 1.15 13.51
N ARG A 13 6.57 2.28 13.90
CA ARG A 13 8.03 2.45 13.89
C ARG A 13 8.45 3.45 14.97
N LEU A 14 9.53 3.13 15.67
CA LEU A 14 10.20 4.02 16.62
C LEU A 14 11.61 4.32 16.12
N VAL A 15 11.97 5.60 16.01
CA VAL A 15 13.30 6.05 15.55
C VAL A 15 13.82 7.18 16.44
N PRO A 16 15.14 7.41 16.52
CA PRO A 16 15.70 8.61 17.13
C PRO A 16 15.09 9.88 16.53
N ARG A 17 14.92 10.92 17.35
CA ARG A 17 14.28 12.18 16.92
C ARG A 17 14.97 12.80 15.69
N ALA A 18 16.30 12.74 15.63
CA ALA A 18 17.08 13.28 14.52
C ALA A 18 16.83 12.55 13.18
N GLU A 19 16.38 11.30 13.23
CA GLU A 19 16.15 10.45 12.05
C GLU A 19 14.69 10.49 11.56
N LEU A 20 13.78 11.15 12.30
CA LEU A 20 12.35 11.15 11.98
C LEU A 20 12.08 11.62 10.54
N ALA A 21 12.72 12.70 10.11
CA ALA A 21 12.54 13.24 8.77
C ALA A 21 12.99 12.24 7.68
N ALA A 22 14.14 11.60 7.87
CA ALA A 22 14.66 10.59 6.95
C ALA A 22 13.77 9.34 6.90
N ALA A 23 13.28 8.88 8.06
CA ALA A 23 12.40 7.72 8.15
C ALA A 23 11.04 7.96 7.46
N VAL A 24 10.50 9.18 7.58
CA VAL A 24 9.27 9.59 6.87
C VAL A 24 9.51 9.68 5.37
N ALA A 25 10.59 10.33 4.93
CA ALA A 25 10.93 10.44 3.52
C ALA A 25 11.06 9.05 2.86
N ALA A 26 11.78 8.13 3.49
CA ALA A 26 11.92 6.76 2.99
C ALA A 26 10.58 6.01 2.87
N LEU A 27 9.64 6.24 3.79
CA LEU A 27 8.29 5.67 3.69
C LEU A 27 7.51 6.28 2.53
N VAL A 28 7.57 7.60 2.37
CA VAL A 28 6.90 8.31 1.28
C VAL A 28 7.45 7.86 -0.06
N ASP A 29 8.77 7.75 -0.22
CA ASP A 29 9.41 7.29 -1.46
C ASP A 29 8.99 5.86 -1.80
N LYS A 30 8.94 4.97 -0.81
CA LYS A 30 8.42 3.60 -0.99
C LYS A 30 6.96 3.59 -1.44
N LEU A 31 6.12 4.51 -0.96
CA LEU A 31 4.72 4.59 -1.38
C LEU A 31 4.60 5.17 -2.79
N LYS A 32 5.39 6.20 -3.12
CA LYS A 32 5.41 6.82 -4.46
C LYS A 32 5.91 5.86 -5.54
N SER A 33 6.68 4.83 -5.19
CA SER A 33 7.14 3.80 -6.12
C SER A 33 6.10 2.69 -6.40
N ARG A 34 4.84 2.85 -6.00
CA ARG A 34 3.76 1.87 -6.17
C ARG A 34 2.63 2.46 -7.01
N GLY A 35 1.82 1.58 -7.60
CA GLY A 35 0.61 1.99 -8.34
C GLY A 35 -0.33 2.78 -7.41
N PRO A 36 -0.64 4.05 -7.72
CA PRO A 36 -1.44 4.90 -6.83
C PRO A 36 -2.88 4.40 -6.68
N MET A 37 -3.47 3.82 -7.74
CA MET A 37 -4.78 3.18 -7.66
C MET A 37 -4.74 1.93 -6.80
N ALA A 38 -3.73 1.07 -6.98
CA ALA A 38 -3.54 -0.12 -6.17
C ALA A 38 -3.40 0.19 -4.68
N LEU A 39 -2.59 1.21 -4.32
CA LEU A 39 -2.46 1.67 -2.93
C LEU A 39 -3.79 2.16 -2.34
N ARG A 40 -4.58 2.90 -3.14
CA ARG A 40 -5.88 3.41 -2.71
C ARG A 40 -6.86 2.26 -2.45
N MET A 41 -6.99 1.34 -3.40
CA MET A 41 -7.89 0.20 -3.29
C MET A 41 -7.49 -0.72 -2.15
N ALA A 42 -6.20 -1.04 -1.99
CA ALA A 42 -5.71 -1.83 -0.86
C ALA A 42 -6.07 -1.20 0.50
N LYS A 43 -5.85 0.12 0.66
CA LYS A 43 -6.23 0.83 1.89
C LYS A 43 -7.74 0.80 2.14
N MET A 44 -8.55 0.96 1.09
CA MET A 44 -10.00 0.89 1.20
C MET A 44 -10.47 -0.52 1.59
N SER A 45 -9.97 -1.56 0.92
CA SER A 45 -10.32 -2.96 1.19
C SER A 45 -9.97 -3.37 2.62
N LEU A 46 -8.76 -3.04 3.11
CA LEU A 46 -8.35 -3.35 4.48
C LEU A 46 -9.23 -2.65 5.53
N ASN A 47 -9.58 -1.38 5.30
CA ASN A 47 -10.46 -0.64 6.22
C ASN A 47 -11.88 -1.18 6.22
N ALA A 48 -12.38 -1.64 5.07
CA ALA A 48 -13.69 -2.24 4.93
C ALA A 48 -13.74 -3.64 5.57
N ALA A 49 -12.75 -4.49 5.28
CA ALA A 49 -12.64 -5.84 5.82
C ALA A 49 -12.65 -5.87 7.37
N ALA A 50 -12.04 -4.86 8.01
CA ALA A 50 -12.07 -4.72 9.47
C ALA A 50 -13.48 -4.48 10.07
N ARG A 51 -14.49 -4.19 9.24
CA ARG A 51 -15.85 -3.81 9.65
C ARG A 51 -16.93 -4.70 9.06
N MET A 52 -16.56 -5.73 8.31
CA MET A 52 -17.48 -6.55 7.53
C MET A 52 -17.28 -8.04 7.84
N PRO A 53 -18.31 -8.88 7.64
CA PRO A 53 -18.13 -10.33 7.64
C PRO A 53 -17.08 -10.75 6.59
N MET A 54 -16.34 -11.82 6.89
CA MET A 54 -15.23 -12.30 6.04
C MET A 54 -15.63 -12.44 4.57
N ASP A 55 -16.75 -13.12 4.29
CA ASP A 55 -17.21 -13.36 2.92
C ASP A 55 -17.48 -12.04 2.16
N ALA A 56 -18.04 -11.04 2.85
CA ALA A 56 -18.30 -9.73 2.26
C ALA A 56 -17.00 -8.94 2.02
N GLY A 57 -16.01 -9.10 2.91
CA GLY A 57 -14.65 -8.57 2.73
C GLY A 57 -13.98 -9.16 1.49
N LEU A 58 -14.04 -10.48 1.31
CA LEU A 58 -13.50 -11.16 0.13
C LEU A 58 -14.18 -10.71 -1.17
N GLN A 59 -15.51 -10.52 -1.16
CA GLN A 59 -16.20 -9.96 -2.33
C GLN A 59 -15.75 -8.54 -2.67
N MET A 60 -15.53 -7.68 -1.65
CA MET A 60 -14.98 -6.35 -1.85
C MET A 60 -13.56 -6.38 -2.43
N GLU A 61 -12.71 -7.30 -1.96
CA GLU A 61 -11.36 -7.51 -2.50
C GLU A 61 -11.39 -7.97 -3.96
N ILE A 62 -12.28 -8.91 -4.32
CA ILE A 62 -12.46 -9.35 -5.70
C ILE A 62 -12.84 -8.17 -6.60
N LEU A 63 -13.82 -7.37 -6.20
CA LEU A 63 -14.24 -6.18 -6.97
C LEU A 63 -13.11 -5.16 -7.11
N ALA A 64 -12.39 -4.90 -6.02
CA ALA A 64 -11.25 -4.00 -6.03
C ALA A 64 -10.16 -4.48 -6.99
N GLN A 65 -9.87 -5.78 -6.98
CA GLN A 65 -8.90 -6.39 -7.86
C GLN A 65 -9.36 -6.34 -9.33
N SER A 66 -10.62 -6.66 -9.62
CA SER A 66 -11.16 -6.57 -10.99
C SER A 66 -11.00 -5.18 -11.59
N ILE A 67 -11.22 -4.12 -10.81
CA ILE A 67 -10.99 -2.73 -11.27
C ILE A 67 -9.50 -2.50 -11.60
N LEU A 68 -8.59 -2.97 -10.74
CA LEU A 68 -7.15 -2.81 -10.95
C LEU A 68 -6.65 -3.58 -12.17
N PHE A 69 -7.23 -4.73 -12.49
CA PHE A 69 -6.86 -5.53 -13.66
C PHE A 69 -7.10 -4.82 -14.99
N GLU A 70 -8.01 -3.85 -15.02
CA GLU A 70 -8.32 -3.03 -16.20
C GLU A 70 -7.44 -1.78 -16.34
N THR A 71 -6.53 -1.53 -15.38
CA THR A 71 -5.66 -0.35 -15.39
C THR A 71 -4.40 -0.58 -16.22
N SER A 72 -3.89 0.47 -16.86
CA SER A 72 -2.59 0.42 -17.55
C SER A 72 -1.42 0.16 -16.60
N ASP A 73 -1.56 0.57 -15.33
CA ASP A 73 -0.60 0.28 -14.27
C ASP A 73 -0.43 -1.22 -14.01
N LYS A 74 -1.47 -2.03 -14.24
CA LYS A 74 -1.39 -3.50 -14.10
C LYS A 74 -0.53 -4.10 -15.21
N ASP A 75 -0.68 -3.64 -16.44
CA ASP A 75 0.16 -4.09 -17.56
C ASP A 75 1.62 -3.63 -17.39
N GLU A 76 1.84 -2.35 -17.10
CA GLU A 76 3.17 -1.80 -16.84
C GLU A 76 3.89 -2.52 -15.68
N GLY A 77 3.15 -2.86 -14.61
CA GLY A 77 3.71 -3.62 -13.49
C GLY A 77 4.19 -5.02 -13.89
N LEU A 78 3.45 -5.68 -14.78
CA LEU A 78 3.82 -6.99 -15.32
C LEU A 78 5.02 -6.88 -16.28
N ASP A 79 4.97 -5.92 -17.20
CA ASP A 79 6.03 -5.71 -18.19
C ASP A 79 7.35 -5.32 -17.50
N ALA A 80 7.31 -4.36 -16.58
CA ALA A 80 8.49 -3.95 -15.82
C ALA A 80 9.09 -5.11 -15.01
N PHE A 81 8.26 -6.01 -14.47
CA PHE A 81 8.72 -7.21 -13.78
C PHE A 81 9.43 -8.19 -14.73
N LEU A 82 8.84 -8.47 -15.89
CA LEU A 82 9.42 -9.35 -16.91
C LEU A 82 10.72 -8.78 -17.48
N GLU A 83 10.77 -7.48 -17.69
CA GLU A 83 11.92 -6.73 -18.22
C GLU A 83 12.98 -6.40 -17.15
N LYS A 84 12.72 -6.73 -15.87
CA LYS A 84 13.60 -6.46 -14.72
C LYS A 84 13.98 -4.97 -14.59
N ARG A 85 13.04 -4.08 -14.85
CA ARG A 85 13.20 -2.62 -14.69
C ARG A 85 12.25 -2.07 -13.62
N PRO A 86 12.52 -0.87 -13.08
CA PRO A 86 11.54 -0.18 -12.25
C PRO A 86 10.26 0.16 -13.03
N PRO A 87 9.07 -0.09 -12.46
CA PRO A 87 7.81 0.29 -13.09
C PRO A 87 7.57 1.81 -13.02
N ARG A 88 6.80 2.32 -13.98
CA ARG A 88 6.37 3.71 -14.10
C ARG A 88 4.85 3.81 -14.04
N PHE A 89 4.33 3.87 -12.83
CA PHE A 89 2.89 3.96 -12.62
C PHE A 89 2.36 5.38 -12.85
N GLU A 90 1.23 5.49 -13.54
CA GLU A 90 0.58 6.74 -13.92
C GLU A 90 -0.81 6.89 -13.27
N GLY A 91 -1.35 5.82 -12.67
CA GLY A 91 -2.62 5.86 -11.95
C GLY A 91 -3.85 5.92 -12.85
N ARG A 92 -3.80 5.22 -13.98
CA ARG A 92 -4.87 5.13 -14.97
C ARG A 92 -5.03 3.72 -15.50
#